data_AF-A0A1D1VRB0-F1
#
_entry.id   AF-A0A1D1VRB0-F1
#
_cell.length_a   1.000
_cell.length_b   1.000
_cell.length_c   1.000
_cell.angle_alpha   90.00
_cell.angle_beta   90.00
_cell.angle_gamma   90.00
#
_symmetry.space_group_name_H-M   'P 1'
#
loop_
_entity.id
_entity.type
_entity.pdbx_description
1 polymer ?
#
loop_
_entity_poly.entity_id
_entity_poly.type
_entity_poly.pdbx_seq_one_letter_code
_entity_poly.pdbx_strand_id
1 'polypeptide(L)'
;MTRDRLSALKSAQSDEDDGLGVDDVHIEMENQGGYMDEFFKQVEDIRTAIEKVEADVESVKQKHSIILSAPTTDDRDKEELEQLMANIKKTANTARGKLKTIEQQIEAEEQANKASADLRIRKTQHATLSRKFVEVMTEYNRTQTDYRERCKGRIKRQLEITGRATTNEKLEEMLETNNPQIFTQGIITDSQQAKQTLADIEARHEDIIKLESSIKELKEMFCDMAMLVESQGELIDRVEYNVQQSVDYIETAKQDTKKAVKYQSQARRKKIMILICVAILIVILVSVLGGVFGVG
;
A
#
# COMPACT_ATOMS: atom_id res chain seq x y z
N MET A 1 -24.95 -3.40 -17.44
CA MET A 1 -24.35 -2.90 -18.68
C MET A 1 -24.74 -1.44 -18.84
N THR A 2 -23.94 -0.53 -18.29
CA THR A 2 -24.12 0.92 -18.42
C THR A 2 -23.94 1.29 -19.88
N ARG A 3 -25.02 1.71 -20.53
CA ARG A 3 -25.00 2.15 -21.93
C ARG A 3 -24.10 3.36 -22.05
N ASP A 4 -23.11 3.29 -22.94
CA ASP A 4 -22.30 4.43 -23.34
C ASP A 4 -23.22 5.53 -23.92
N ARG A 5 -23.19 6.70 -23.28
CA ARG A 5 -23.96 7.89 -23.65
C ARG A 5 -23.08 9.04 -24.11
N LEU A 6 -21.78 8.79 -24.29
CA LEU A 6 -20.82 9.80 -24.73
C LEU A 6 -21.16 10.31 -26.14
N SER A 7 -21.62 9.40 -27.00
CA SER A 7 -22.11 9.73 -28.35
C SER A 7 -23.36 10.62 -28.33
N ALA A 8 -24.30 10.36 -27.42
CA ALA A 8 -25.52 11.15 -27.26
C ALA A 8 -25.26 12.56 -26.70
N LEU A 9 -24.23 12.71 -25.86
CA LEU A 9 -23.78 14.02 -25.37
C LEU A 9 -23.12 14.85 -26.48
N LYS A 10 -22.29 14.21 -27.32
CA LYS A 10 -21.68 14.88 -28.48
C LYS A 10 -22.71 15.38 -29.49
N SER A 11 -23.75 14.60 -29.75
CA SER A 11 -24.83 15.01 -30.65
C SER A 11 -25.69 16.14 -30.07
N ALA A 12 -25.95 16.13 -28.77
CA ALA A 12 -26.70 17.21 -28.12
C ALA A 12 -25.92 18.54 -28.11
N GLN A 13 -24.58 18.47 -28.02
CA GLN A 13 -23.72 19.66 -28.02
C GLN A 13 -23.61 20.31 -29.42
N SER A 14 -23.78 19.54 -30.50
CA SER A 14 -23.80 20.08 -31.87
C SER A 14 -25.15 20.68 -32.29
N ASP A 15 -26.24 20.36 -31.59
CA ASP A 15 -27.60 20.81 -31.94
C ASP A 15 -28.01 22.13 -31.23
N GLU A 16 -27.20 22.64 -30.29
CA GLU A 16 -27.43 23.91 -29.57
C GLU A 16 -26.51 25.07 -30.03
N ASP A 17 -25.87 24.98 -31.20
CA ASP A 17 -25.13 26.10 -31.79
C ASP A 17 -26.08 27.04 -32.54
N ASP A 18 -26.83 27.83 -31.77
CA ASP A 18 -27.40 29.08 -32.26
C ASP A 18 -27.12 30.19 -31.23
N GLY A 19 -25.93 30.81 -31.34
CA GLY A 19 -25.84 32.26 -31.21
C GLY A 19 -25.31 32.88 -29.91
N LEU A 20 -24.58 32.20 -29.04
CA LEU A 20 -23.83 32.87 -27.95
C LEU A 20 -22.46 32.23 -27.76
N GLY A 21 -21.42 32.93 -28.22
CA GLY A 21 -20.02 32.56 -28.04
C GLY A 21 -19.72 32.32 -26.56
N VAL A 22 -19.64 31.05 -26.18
CA VAL A 22 -18.98 30.64 -24.96
C VAL A 22 -17.50 30.79 -25.25
N ASP A 23 -16.88 31.82 -24.67
CA ASP A 23 -15.41 31.88 -24.59
C ASP A 23 -14.94 30.51 -24.14
N ASP A 24 -14.25 29.81 -25.03
CA ASP A 24 -13.55 28.58 -24.73
C ASP A 24 -12.59 28.92 -23.59
N VAL A 25 -13.00 28.62 -22.35
CA VAL A 25 -12.11 28.68 -21.20
C VAL A 25 -11.17 27.51 -21.41
N HIS A 26 -10.18 27.74 -22.25
CA HIS A 26 -9.05 26.88 -22.41
C HIS A 26 -8.35 26.93 -21.04
N ILE A 27 -8.69 25.95 -20.20
CA ILE A 27 -7.87 25.61 -19.05
C ILE A 27 -6.58 25.11 -19.69
N GLU A 28 -5.59 25.99 -19.78
CA GLU A 28 -4.21 25.59 -20.01
C GLU A 28 -3.89 24.57 -18.91
N MET A 29 -4.00 23.28 -19.24
CA MET A 29 -3.41 22.22 -18.43
C MET A 29 -1.91 22.39 -18.62
N GLU A 30 -1.36 23.34 -17.87
CA GLU A 30 0.07 23.55 -17.76
C GLU A 30 0.67 22.19 -17.41
N ASN A 31 1.61 21.74 -18.23
CA ASN A 31 2.29 20.46 -18.16
C ASN A 31 3.22 20.40 -16.93
N GLN A 32 2.64 20.53 -15.75
CA GLN A 32 3.23 20.18 -14.46
C GLN A 32 2.84 18.72 -14.21
N GLY A 33 3.78 17.90 -13.71
CA GLY A 33 3.65 16.44 -13.60
C GLY A 33 2.28 15.94 -13.14
N GLY A 34 1.90 14.74 -13.62
CA GLY A 34 0.58 14.17 -13.42
C GLY A 34 0.06 14.30 -11.98
N TYR A 35 -1.25 14.46 -11.82
CA TYR A 35 -1.89 14.51 -10.50
C TYR A 35 -1.40 13.34 -9.64
N MET A 36 -0.79 13.64 -8.49
CA MET A 36 -0.27 12.64 -7.54
C MET A 36 0.84 11.72 -8.09
N ASP A 37 1.55 12.11 -9.14
CA ASP A 37 2.52 11.25 -9.83
C ASP A 37 3.63 10.70 -8.91
N GLU A 38 4.17 11.53 -8.02
CA GLU A 38 5.16 11.08 -7.03
C GLU A 38 4.60 10.03 -6.07
N PHE A 39 3.37 10.22 -5.60
CA PHE A 39 2.70 9.26 -4.73
C PHE A 39 2.41 7.94 -5.44
N PHE A 40 1.89 8.00 -6.68
CA PHE A 40 1.63 6.80 -7.46
C PHE A 40 2.91 6.04 -7.82
N LYS A 41 4.01 6.74 -8.05
CA LYS A 41 5.33 6.11 -8.19
C LYS A 41 5.75 5.37 -6.92
N GLN A 42 5.54 5.96 -5.73
CA GLN A 42 5.81 5.27 -4.46
C GLN A 42 4.92 4.03 -4.26
N VAL A 43 3.63 4.13 -4.61
CA VAL A 43 2.69 3.01 -4.58
C VAL A 43 3.15 1.88 -5.50
N GLU A 44 3.55 2.21 -6.73
CA GLU A 44 4.02 1.22 -7.71
C GLU A 44 5.33 0.56 -7.28
N ASP A 45 6.25 1.33 -6.70
CA ASP A 45 7.48 0.79 -6.14
C ASP A 45 7.20 -0.21 -4.99
N ILE A 46 6.25 0.10 -4.09
CA ILE A 46 5.86 -0.79 -3.00
C ILE A 46 5.21 -2.04 -3.58
N ARG A 47 4.30 -1.88 -4.54
CA ARG A 47 3.64 -3.00 -5.22
C ARG A 47 4.66 -3.93 -5.86
N THR A 48 5.60 -3.39 -6.64
CA THR A 48 6.68 -4.16 -7.28
C THR A 48 7.54 -4.88 -6.24
N ALA A 49 7.84 -4.22 -5.11
CA ALA A 49 8.58 -4.85 -4.02
C ALA A 49 7.80 -6.03 -3.40
N ILE A 50 6.50 -5.89 -3.18
CA ILE A 50 5.64 -6.97 -2.66
C ILE A 50 5.57 -8.14 -3.65
N GLU A 51 5.32 -7.87 -4.94
CA GLU A 51 5.27 -8.89 -5.98
C GLU A 51 6.61 -9.63 -6.10
N LYS A 52 7.74 -8.92 -5.96
CA LYS A 52 9.07 -9.54 -5.90
C LYS A 52 9.23 -10.45 -4.69
N VAL A 53 8.80 -10.02 -3.50
CA VAL A 53 8.85 -10.89 -2.31
C VAL A 53 7.99 -12.12 -2.52
N GLU A 54 6.78 -11.99 -3.07
CA GLU A 54 5.89 -13.12 -3.37
C GLU A 54 6.56 -14.15 -4.31
N ALA A 55 7.25 -13.68 -5.35
CA ALA A 55 8.02 -14.55 -6.25
C ALA A 55 9.24 -15.21 -5.57
N ASP A 56 9.98 -14.46 -4.76
CA ASP A 56 11.12 -15.00 -4.01
C ASP A 56 10.65 -16.05 -2.98
N VAL A 57 9.49 -15.86 -2.34
CA VAL A 57 8.87 -16.83 -1.40
C VAL A 57 8.54 -18.14 -2.11
N GLU A 58 7.99 -18.09 -3.31
CA GLU A 58 7.71 -19.30 -4.09
C GLU A 58 9.00 -20.02 -4.49
N SER A 59 10.05 -19.27 -4.82
CA SER A 59 11.38 -19.82 -5.10
C SER A 59 11.98 -20.50 -3.87
N VAL A 60 11.81 -19.92 -2.68
CA VAL A 60 12.21 -20.50 -1.40
C VAL A 60 11.51 -21.83 -1.14
N LYS A 61 10.19 -21.94 -1.39
CA LYS A 61 9.45 -23.21 -1.27
C LYS A 61 10.04 -24.31 -2.14
N GLN A 62 10.38 -23.98 -3.39
CA GLN A 62 10.98 -24.93 -4.33
C GLN A 62 12.35 -25.40 -3.84
N LYS A 63 13.22 -24.46 -3.41
CA LYS A 63 14.55 -24.80 -2.87
C LYS A 63 14.47 -25.63 -1.60
N HIS A 64 13.59 -25.27 -0.67
CA HIS A 64 13.31 -26.07 0.53
C HIS A 64 12.89 -27.51 0.18
N SER A 65 12.04 -27.69 -0.83
CA SER A 65 11.65 -29.03 -1.29
C SER A 65 12.84 -29.82 -1.86
N ILE A 66 13.68 -29.18 -2.69
CA ILE A 66 14.87 -29.80 -3.29
C ILE A 66 15.83 -30.26 -2.20
N ILE A 67 16.16 -29.36 -1.26
CA ILE A 67 17.09 -29.59 -0.15
C ILE A 67 16.65 -30.77 0.74
N LEU A 68 15.34 -30.92 0.99
CA LEU A 68 14.82 -32.05 1.78
C LEU A 68 14.75 -33.37 1.00
N SER A 69 14.58 -33.30 -0.32
CA SER A 69 14.49 -34.47 -1.19
C SER A 69 15.85 -35.09 -1.50
N ALA A 70 16.92 -34.31 -1.47
CA ALA A 70 18.27 -34.78 -1.73
C ALA A 70 18.86 -35.55 -0.52
N PRO A 71 19.58 -36.68 -0.75
CA PRO A 71 20.31 -37.38 0.31
C PRO A 71 21.52 -36.59 0.81
N THR A 72 22.11 -35.79 -0.08
CA THR A 72 23.22 -34.87 0.18
C THR A 72 22.84 -33.53 -0.42
N THR A 73 22.86 -32.47 0.37
CA THR A 73 22.61 -31.12 -0.14
C THR A 73 23.75 -30.68 -1.04
N ASP A 74 23.42 -30.18 -2.23
CA ASP A 74 24.36 -29.39 -3.00
C ASP A 74 24.56 -28.05 -2.28
N ASP A 75 25.82 -27.67 -2.05
CA ASP A 75 26.15 -26.39 -1.42
C ASP A 75 25.61 -25.22 -2.25
N ARG A 76 25.48 -25.40 -3.57
CA ARG A 76 24.87 -24.40 -4.46
C ARG A 76 23.42 -24.10 -4.13
N ASP A 77 22.61 -25.12 -3.82
CA ASP A 77 21.20 -24.92 -3.48
C ASP A 77 21.05 -24.21 -2.13
N LYS A 78 21.97 -24.44 -1.20
CA LYS A 78 22.03 -23.72 0.08
C LYS A 78 22.41 -22.26 -0.12
N GLU A 79 23.44 -21.98 -0.91
CA GLU A 79 23.85 -20.61 -1.22
C GLU A 79 22.72 -19.82 -1.92
N GLU A 80 22.03 -20.46 -2.88
CA GLU A 80 20.88 -19.85 -3.55
C GLU A 80 19.72 -19.58 -2.59
N LEU A 81 19.44 -20.51 -1.65
CA LEU A 81 18.42 -20.32 -0.62
C LEU A 81 18.77 -19.14 0.32
N GLU A 82 20.02 -19.06 0.78
CA GLU A 82 20.48 -17.95 1.63
C GLU A 82 20.37 -16.61 0.90
N GLN A 83 20.72 -16.57 -0.38
CA GLN A 83 20.58 -15.38 -1.21
C GLN A 83 19.10 -14.96 -1.37
N LEU A 84 18.19 -15.92 -1.57
CA LEU A 84 16.74 -15.66 -1.62
C LEU A 84 16.23 -15.11 -0.29
N MET A 85 16.62 -15.71 0.84
CA MET A 85 16.24 -15.22 2.18
C MET A 85 16.75 -13.79 2.42
N ALA A 86 17.99 -13.49 2.03
CA ALA A 86 18.56 -12.15 2.12
C ALA A 86 17.83 -11.14 1.22
N ASN A 87 17.45 -11.56 0.00
CA ASN A 87 16.68 -10.74 -0.93
C ASN A 87 15.28 -10.42 -0.39
N ILE A 88 14.56 -11.43 0.14
CA ILE A 88 13.26 -11.26 0.80
C ILE A 88 13.39 -10.25 1.93
N LYS A 89 14.37 -10.43 2.82
CA LYS A 89 14.61 -9.51 3.94
C LYS A 89 14.83 -8.07 3.47
N LYS A 90 15.68 -7.87 2.45
CA LYS A 90 16.00 -6.55 1.92
C LYS A 90 14.79 -5.90 1.26
N THR A 91 14.10 -6.62 0.37
CA THR A 91 12.92 -6.12 -0.34
C THR A 91 11.77 -5.83 0.63
N ALA A 92 11.51 -6.70 1.59
CA ALA A 92 10.46 -6.54 2.59
C ALA A 92 10.73 -5.33 3.50
N ASN A 93 11.98 -5.12 3.96
CA ASN A 93 12.32 -3.91 4.70
C ASN A 93 12.17 -2.62 3.89
N THR A 94 12.46 -2.68 2.58
CA THR A 94 12.24 -1.55 1.67
C THR A 94 10.76 -1.21 1.55
N ALA A 95 9.91 -2.22 1.34
CA ALA A 95 8.46 -2.06 1.27
C ALA A 95 7.90 -1.52 2.60
N ARG A 96 8.31 -2.10 3.74
CA ARG A 96 7.94 -1.62 5.08
C ARG A 96 8.32 -0.16 5.31
N GLY A 97 9.55 0.23 4.95
CA GLY A 97 10.01 1.60 5.10
C GLY A 97 9.16 2.60 4.31
N LYS A 98 8.85 2.27 3.05
CA LYS A 98 7.99 3.11 2.20
C LYS A 98 6.55 3.18 2.70
N LEU A 99 5.97 2.06 3.15
CA LEU A 99 4.64 2.04 3.78
C LEU A 99 4.60 2.97 5.00
N LYS A 100 5.60 2.89 5.89
CA LYS A 100 5.71 3.76 7.05
C LYS A 100 5.87 5.24 6.70
N THR A 101 6.58 5.56 5.61
CA THR A 101 6.66 6.95 5.12
C THR A 101 5.29 7.46 4.66
N ILE A 102 4.51 6.64 3.96
CA ILE A 102 3.15 7.01 3.53
C ILE A 102 2.23 7.18 4.75
N GLU A 103 2.32 6.30 5.75
CA GLU A 103 1.58 6.43 7.02
C GLU A 103 1.84 7.79 7.69
N GLN A 104 3.12 8.17 7.86
CA GLN A 104 3.50 9.45 8.47
C GLN A 104 2.98 10.65 7.68
N GLN A 105 2.94 10.57 6.34
CA GLN A 105 2.36 11.60 5.50
C GLN A 105 0.85 11.72 5.71
N ILE A 106 0.14 10.59 5.81
CA ILE A 106 -1.30 10.54 6.09
C ILE A 106 -1.59 11.18 7.44
N GLU A 107 -0.88 10.80 8.50
CA GLU A 107 -1.07 11.35 9.86
C GLU A 107 -0.82 12.87 9.90
N ALA A 108 0.22 13.35 9.20
CA ALA A 108 0.52 14.78 9.12
C ALA A 108 -0.57 15.57 8.38
N GLU A 109 -1.14 15.01 7.31
CA GLU A 109 -2.24 15.63 6.57
C GLU A 109 -3.58 15.62 7.34
N GLU A 110 -3.83 14.57 8.12
CA GLU A 110 -4.98 14.49 9.03
C GLU A 110 -4.92 15.55 10.12
N GLN A 111 -3.77 15.73 10.77
CA GLN A 111 -3.58 16.75 11.80
C GLN A 111 -3.76 18.18 11.26
N ALA A 112 -3.44 18.38 9.98
CA ALA A 112 -3.68 19.64 9.28
C ALA A 112 -5.17 19.87 8.90
N ASN A 113 -6.08 18.96 9.27
CA ASN A 113 -7.52 18.99 8.94
C ASN A 113 -7.81 19.12 7.43
N LYS A 114 -6.87 18.67 6.58
CA LYS A 114 -7.03 18.64 5.13
C LYS A 114 -7.77 17.38 4.73
N ALA A 115 -9.04 17.29 5.11
CA ALA A 115 -9.93 16.35 4.45
C ALA A 115 -9.93 16.72 2.96
N SER A 116 -9.43 15.83 2.13
CA SER A 116 -9.25 16.06 0.69
C SER A 116 -9.43 14.74 -0.06
N ALA A 117 -9.70 14.83 -1.37
CA ALA A 117 -9.68 13.65 -2.23
C ALA A 117 -8.30 12.95 -2.18
N ASP A 118 -7.23 13.74 -2.04
CA ASP A 118 -5.84 13.28 -1.94
C ASP A 118 -5.62 12.35 -0.75
N LEU A 119 -6.01 12.81 0.44
CA LEU A 119 -5.87 12.07 1.69
C LEU A 119 -6.62 10.73 1.63
N ARG A 120 -7.80 10.70 0.99
CA ARG A 120 -8.60 9.47 0.83
C ARG A 120 -7.95 8.47 -0.11
N ILE A 121 -7.35 8.95 -1.21
CA ILE A 121 -6.58 8.11 -2.12
C ILE A 121 -5.38 7.51 -1.38
N ARG A 122 -4.61 8.34 -0.65
CA ARG A 122 -3.45 7.90 0.13
C ARG A 122 -3.80 6.81 1.14
N LYS A 123 -4.84 7.04 1.96
CA LYS A 123 -5.35 6.06 2.92
C LYS A 123 -5.76 4.73 2.29
N THR A 124 -6.52 4.80 1.20
CA THR A 124 -7.04 3.59 0.53
C THR A 124 -5.91 2.76 -0.06
N GLN A 125 -4.94 3.40 -0.71
CA GLN A 125 -3.77 2.73 -1.28
C GLN A 125 -2.87 2.16 -0.19
N HIS A 126 -2.58 2.93 0.86
CA HIS A 126 -1.80 2.47 2.00
C HIS A 126 -2.39 1.22 2.64
N ALA A 127 -3.70 1.17 2.86
CA ALA A 127 -4.38 0.03 3.43
C ALA A 127 -4.35 -1.20 2.54
N THR A 128 -4.58 -1.01 1.24
CA THR A 128 -4.55 -2.11 0.26
C THR A 128 -3.15 -2.74 0.20
N LEU A 129 -2.11 -1.91 0.09
CA LEU A 129 -0.72 -2.37 0.06
C LEU A 129 -0.29 -2.99 1.40
N SER A 130 -0.68 -2.41 2.53
CA SER A 130 -0.39 -2.95 3.87
C SER A 130 -1.00 -4.35 4.04
N ARG A 131 -2.25 -4.54 3.62
CA ARG A 131 -2.93 -5.85 3.69
C ARG A 131 -2.22 -6.89 2.81
N LYS A 132 -1.92 -6.55 1.55
CA LYS A 132 -1.21 -7.47 0.65
C LYS A 132 0.20 -7.79 1.14
N PHE A 133 0.91 -6.82 1.73
CA PHE A 133 2.21 -7.06 2.35
C PHE A 133 2.11 -8.05 3.52
N VAL A 134 1.16 -7.86 4.44
CA VAL A 134 0.94 -8.79 5.57
C VAL A 134 0.58 -10.19 5.07
N GLU A 135 -0.26 -10.30 4.04
CA GLU A 135 -0.62 -11.58 3.42
C GLU A 135 0.63 -12.33 2.92
N VAL A 136 1.48 -11.67 2.12
CA VAL A 136 2.70 -12.27 1.57
C VAL A 136 3.70 -12.64 2.68
N MET A 137 3.88 -11.78 3.68
CA MET A 137 4.78 -12.07 4.80
C MET A 137 4.27 -13.20 5.70
N THR A 138 2.94 -13.35 5.83
CA THR A 138 2.31 -14.48 6.54
C THR A 138 2.57 -15.79 5.80
N GLU A 139 2.44 -15.79 4.47
CA GLU A 139 2.75 -16.96 3.66
C GLU A 139 4.25 -17.34 3.71
N TYR A 140 5.13 -16.34 3.77
CA TYR A 140 6.56 -16.58 4.02
C TYR A 140 6.80 -17.21 5.40
N ASN A 141 6.19 -16.67 6.46
CA ASN A 141 6.32 -17.24 7.82
C ASN A 141 5.82 -18.69 7.89
N ARG A 142 4.69 -18.98 7.23
CA ARG A 142 4.16 -20.33 7.09
C ARG A 142 5.15 -21.26 6.40
N THR A 143 5.71 -20.82 5.27
CA THR A 143 6.73 -21.57 4.52
C THR A 143 7.94 -21.92 5.41
N GLN A 144 8.45 -20.95 6.17
CA GLN A 144 9.58 -21.15 7.06
C GLN A 144 9.26 -22.13 8.21
N THR A 145 8.07 -22.01 8.79
CA THR A 145 7.60 -22.89 9.88
C THR A 145 7.41 -24.33 9.39
N ASP A 146 6.80 -24.51 8.21
CA ASP A 146 6.61 -25.82 7.59
C ASP A 146 7.97 -26.48 7.28
N TYR A 147 8.96 -25.71 6.82
CA TYR A 147 10.30 -26.24 6.57
C TYR A 147 11.03 -26.60 7.87
N ARG A 148 10.92 -25.79 8.93
CA ARG A 148 11.46 -26.11 10.27
C ARG A 148 10.93 -27.44 10.79
N GLU A 149 9.62 -27.67 10.69
CA GLU A 149 9.00 -28.91 11.15
C GLU A 149 9.45 -30.13 10.33
N ARG A 150 9.65 -29.97 9.01
CA ARG A 150 10.22 -31.02 8.16
C ARG A 150 11.67 -31.33 8.52
N CYS A 151 12.50 -30.33 8.82
CA CYS A 151 13.87 -30.53 9.30
C CYS A 151 13.88 -31.27 10.64
N LYS A 152 13.04 -30.87 11.59
CA LYS A 152 12.85 -31.56 12.88
C LYS A 152 12.44 -33.02 12.68
N GLY A 153 11.48 -33.29 11.81
CA GLY A 153 11.04 -34.65 11.47
C GLY A 153 12.16 -35.52 10.89
N ARG A 154 13.02 -34.95 10.04
CA ARG A 154 14.22 -35.65 9.52
C ARG A 154 15.22 -35.96 10.62
N ILE A 155 15.54 -35.01 11.49
CA ILE A 155 16.45 -35.23 12.63
C ILE A 155 15.92 -36.35 13.52
N LYS A 156 14.63 -36.34 13.84
CA LYS A 156 13.98 -37.41 14.62
C LYS A 156 14.18 -38.78 13.98
N ARG A 157 13.88 -38.90 12.69
CA ARG A 157 14.05 -40.16 11.94
C ARG A 157 15.50 -40.63 11.91
N GLN A 158 16.45 -39.70 11.76
CA GLN A 158 17.88 -40.00 11.78
C GLN A 158 18.35 -40.48 13.17
N LEU A 159 17.83 -39.91 14.26
CA LEU A 159 18.09 -40.38 15.62
C LEU A 159 17.49 -41.78 15.89
N GLU A 160 16.31 -42.07 15.33
CA GLU A 160 15.71 -43.41 15.42
C GLU A 160 16.55 -44.46 14.69
N ILE A 161 17.14 -44.12 13.53
CA ILE A 161 18.04 -45.01 12.77
C ILE A 161 19.31 -45.34 13.57
N THR A 162 19.85 -44.40 14.35
CA THR A 162 21.02 -44.63 15.21
C THR A 162 20.67 -45.32 16.53
N GLY A 163 19.40 -45.70 16.74
CA GLY A 163 18.92 -46.43 17.91
C GLY A 163 18.54 -45.53 19.09
N ARG A 164 18.49 -44.20 18.91
CA ARG A 164 18.10 -43.23 19.94
C ARG A 164 16.67 -42.72 19.70
N ALA A 165 15.69 -43.48 20.15
CA ALA A 165 14.31 -43.02 20.17
C ALA A 165 14.17 -41.78 21.05
N THR A 166 13.69 -40.67 20.47
CA THR A 166 13.57 -39.37 21.15
C THR A 166 12.15 -38.86 21.01
N THR A 167 11.53 -38.41 22.12
CA THR A 167 10.20 -37.78 22.08
C THR A 167 10.27 -36.41 21.41
N ASN A 168 9.14 -35.89 20.95
CA ASN A 168 9.10 -34.59 20.29
C ASN A 168 9.54 -33.45 21.24
N GLU A 169 9.18 -33.56 22.52
CA GLU A 169 9.52 -32.60 23.57
C GLU A 169 11.02 -32.62 23.85
N LYS A 170 11.62 -33.81 23.95
CA LYS A 170 13.06 -33.92 24.18
C LYS A 170 13.87 -33.45 22.97
N LEU A 171 13.37 -33.70 21.77
CA LEU A 171 14.00 -33.20 20.55
C LEU A 171 13.95 -31.66 20.49
N GLU A 172 12.84 -31.04 20.90
CA GLU A 172 12.74 -29.58 20.96
C GLU A 172 13.77 -28.99 21.94
N GLU A 173 13.87 -29.55 23.15
CA GLU A 173 14.87 -29.14 24.16
C GLU A 173 16.30 -29.25 23.60
N MET A 174 16.58 -30.29 22.80
CA MET A 174 17.87 -30.48 22.14
C MET A 174 18.15 -29.41 21.09
N LEU A 175 17.14 -28.99 20.31
CA LEU A 175 17.25 -27.91 19.34
C LEU A 175 17.47 -26.55 20.03
N GLU A 176 16.77 -26.29 21.14
CA GLU A 176 16.88 -25.05 21.92
C GLU A 176 18.25 -24.86 22.58
N THR A 177 18.92 -25.96 22.92
CA THR A 177 20.24 -25.93 23.58
C THR A 177 21.34 -25.36 22.66
N ASN A 178 21.08 -25.28 21.35
CA ASN A 178 21.98 -24.73 20.33
C ASN A 178 23.40 -25.35 20.37
N ASN A 179 23.51 -26.58 20.86
CA ASN A 179 24.75 -27.33 20.97
C ASN A 179 24.70 -28.57 20.08
N PRO A 180 25.42 -28.60 18.94
CA PRO A 180 25.43 -29.74 18.02
C PRO A 180 25.85 -31.06 18.68
N GLN A 181 26.66 -31.00 19.74
CA GLN A 181 27.19 -32.16 20.45
C GLN A 181 26.09 -32.93 21.20
N ILE A 182 24.93 -32.31 21.46
CA ILE A 182 23.83 -32.99 22.14
C ILE A 182 23.27 -34.14 21.28
N PHE A 183 23.40 -34.04 19.95
CA PHE A 183 23.00 -35.07 18.99
C PHE A 183 24.01 -36.20 18.91
N THR A 184 25.31 -35.94 19.12
CA THR A 184 26.37 -36.94 19.09
C THR A 184 26.48 -37.74 20.39
N GLN A 185 25.94 -37.22 21.49
CA GLN A 185 25.97 -37.87 22.80
C GLN A 185 25.19 -39.20 22.79
N GLY A 186 25.90 -40.31 22.94
CA GLY A 186 25.32 -41.66 22.99
C GLY A 186 25.21 -42.40 21.65
N ILE A 187 25.69 -41.81 20.53
CA ILE A 187 25.76 -42.50 19.24
C ILE A 187 27.15 -43.12 19.08
N ILE A 188 27.20 -44.43 18.83
CA ILE A 188 28.46 -45.16 18.56
C ILE A 188 28.95 -44.78 17.16
N THR A 189 30.01 -43.97 17.08
CA THR A 189 30.58 -43.44 15.83
C THR A 189 31.43 -44.44 15.04
N ASP A 190 31.52 -45.70 15.49
CA ASP A 190 32.39 -46.73 14.87
C ASP A 190 31.91 -47.15 13.48
N SER A 191 30.65 -46.87 13.16
CA SER A 191 30.03 -47.12 11.85
C SER A 191 30.16 -45.90 10.93
N GLN A 192 30.55 -46.13 9.67
CA GLN A 192 30.53 -45.08 8.63
C GLN A 192 29.12 -44.52 8.40
N GLN A 193 28.09 -45.35 8.61
CA GLN A 193 26.68 -44.93 8.56
C GLN A 193 26.34 -43.97 9.71
N ALA A 194 26.84 -44.23 10.93
CA ALA A 194 26.61 -43.34 12.08
C ALA A 194 27.24 -41.95 11.86
N LYS A 195 28.44 -41.90 11.27
CA LYS A 195 29.10 -40.63 10.91
C LYS A 195 28.30 -39.83 9.87
N GLN A 196 27.76 -40.50 8.86
CA GLN A 196 26.95 -39.85 7.82
C GLN A 196 25.61 -39.34 8.39
N THR A 197 24.97 -40.11 9.26
CA THR A 197 23.75 -39.68 9.95
C THR A 197 23.98 -38.47 10.84
N LEU A 198 25.10 -38.43 11.56
CA LEU A 198 25.47 -37.27 12.38
C LEU A 198 25.69 -36.01 11.54
N ALA A 199 26.39 -36.12 10.41
CA ALA A 199 26.60 -35.00 9.50
C ALA A 199 25.28 -34.45 8.93
N ASP A 200 24.31 -35.32 8.60
CA ASP A 200 22.96 -34.88 8.18
C ASP A 200 22.22 -34.17 9.32
N ILE A 201 22.28 -34.70 10.55
CA ILE A 201 21.66 -34.05 11.71
C ILE A 201 22.26 -32.67 11.96
N GLU A 202 23.58 -32.53 11.94
CA GLU A 202 24.27 -31.25 12.13
C GLU A 202 23.87 -30.24 11.05
N ALA A 203 23.86 -30.65 9.77
CA ALA A 203 23.43 -29.79 8.67
C ALA A 203 21.96 -29.35 8.80
N ARG A 204 21.05 -30.24 9.23
CA ARG A 204 19.65 -29.89 9.47
C ARG A 204 19.47 -28.95 10.67
N HIS A 205 20.28 -29.13 11.71
CA HIS A 205 20.27 -28.26 12.88
C HIS A 205 20.75 -26.84 12.52
N GLU A 206 21.79 -26.73 11.71
CA GLU A 206 22.26 -25.44 11.18
C GLU A 206 21.15 -24.73 10.37
N ASP A 207 20.45 -25.48 9.50
CA ASP A 207 19.30 -24.95 8.78
C ASP A 207 18.26 -24.40 9.77
N ILE A 208 17.87 -25.16 10.80
CA ILE A 208 16.89 -24.71 11.81
C ILE A 208 17.31 -23.39 12.48
N ILE A 209 18.57 -23.23 12.85
CA ILE A 209 19.09 -21.99 13.45
C ILE A 209 18.89 -20.80 12.50
N LYS A 210 19.20 -20.97 11.20
CA LYS A 210 19.01 -19.92 10.18
C LYS A 210 17.53 -19.56 10.02
N LEU A 211 16.64 -20.56 10.03
CA LEU A 211 15.19 -20.35 9.96
C LEU A 211 14.68 -19.56 11.17
N GLU A 212 15.12 -19.91 12.37
CA GLU A 212 14.70 -19.24 13.61
C GLU A 212 15.13 -17.77 13.63
N SER A 213 16.34 -17.47 13.16
CA SER A 213 16.78 -16.10 12.95
C SER A 213 15.85 -15.35 11.98
N SER A 214 15.53 -15.96 10.83
CA SER A 214 14.60 -15.35 9.86
C SER A 214 13.19 -15.15 10.44
N ILE A 215 12.65 -16.13 11.17
CA ILE A 215 11.34 -16.04 11.82
C ILE A 215 11.30 -14.95 12.89
N LYS A 216 12.39 -14.78 13.64
CA LYS A 216 12.50 -13.72 14.66
C LYS A 216 12.43 -12.33 14.01
N GLU A 217 13.11 -12.13 12.89
CA GLU A 217 13.03 -10.88 12.12
C GLU A 217 11.63 -10.62 11.56
N LEU A 218 10.93 -11.66 11.11
CA LEU A 218 9.53 -11.55 10.69
C LEU A 218 8.62 -11.14 11.85
N LYS A 219 8.86 -11.65 13.05
CA LYS A 219 8.07 -11.30 14.24
C LYS A 219 8.18 -9.80 14.56
N GLU A 220 9.37 -9.22 14.45
CA GLU A 220 9.55 -7.77 14.60
C GLU A 220 8.73 -7.00 13.56
N MET A 221 8.72 -7.47 12.32
CA MET A 221 7.92 -6.88 11.24
C MET A 221 6.41 -7.03 11.48
N PHE A 222 5.94 -8.15 12.00
CA PHE A 222 4.52 -8.37 12.33
C PHE A 222 4.03 -7.50 13.48
N CYS A 223 4.86 -7.25 14.50
CA CYS A 223 4.48 -6.33 15.57
C CYS A 223 4.19 -4.93 15.03
N ASP A 224 5.06 -4.41 14.16
CA ASP A 224 4.87 -3.12 13.51
C ASP A 224 3.62 -3.12 12.60
N MET A 225 3.44 -4.19 11.81
CA MET A 225 2.32 -4.29 10.86
C MET A 225 0.97 -4.54 11.53
N ALA A 226 0.93 -5.21 12.68
CA ALA A 226 -0.29 -5.41 13.46
C ALA A 226 -0.83 -4.07 13.97
N MET A 227 0.05 -3.20 14.47
CA MET A 227 -0.32 -1.83 14.86
C MET A 227 -0.82 -1.02 13.66
N LEU A 228 -0.15 -1.14 12.51
CA LEU A 228 -0.55 -0.50 11.26
C LEU A 228 -1.94 -0.95 10.76
N VAL A 229 -2.25 -2.24 10.81
CA VAL A 229 -3.53 -2.77 10.31
C VAL A 229 -4.67 -2.49 11.30
N GLU A 230 -4.39 -2.52 12.61
CA GLU A 230 -5.38 -2.22 13.66
C GLU A 230 -5.81 -0.74 13.63
N SER A 231 -4.87 0.20 13.41
CA SER A 231 -5.18 1.63 13.32
C SER A 231 -6.01 2.01 12.08
N GLN A 232 -5.96 1.20 11.02
CA GLN A 232 -6.62 1.49 9.73
C GLN A 232 -8.12 1.13 9.71
N GLY A 233 -8.61 0.30 10.64
CA GLY A 233 -10.02 0.00 10.84
C GLY A 233 -10.75 -0.72 9.69
N GLU A 234 -11.92 -1.28 9.97
CA GLU A 234 -12.83 -1.95 9.01
C GLU A 234 -13.42 -1.02 7.91
N LEU A 235 -13.02 0.25 7.91
CA LEU A 235 -13.68 1.35 7.19
C LEU A 235 -13.33 1.46 5.70
N ILE A 236 -12.33 0.71 5.24
CA ILE A 236 -11.81 0.82 3.87
C ILE A 236 -12.49 -0.16 2.90
N ASP A 237 -13.13 -1.23 3.40
CA ASP A 237 -13.75 -2.26 2.55
C ASP A 237 -15.13 -1.84 2.01
N ARG A 238 -15.72 -0.75 2.52
CA ARG A 238 -16.96 -0.20 1.95
C ARG A 238 -16.62 0.91 0.97
N VAL A 239 -16.63 0.56 -0.31
CA VAL A 239 -16.76 1.52 -1.43
C VAL A 239 -17.86 2.56 -1.12
N GLU A 240 -18.94 2.11 -0.47
CA GLU A 240 -20.06 2.94 0.00
C GLU A 240 -19.66 4.04 1.01
N TYR A 241 -18.75 3.76 1.95
CA TYR A 241 -18.33 4.73 2.97
C TYR A 241 -17.42 5.82 2.39
N ASN A 242 -16.50 5.44 1.50
CA ASN A 242 -15.63 6.39 0.80
C ASN A 242 -16.42 7.31 -0.15
N VAL A 243 -17.50 6.80 -0.75
CA VAL A 243 -18.44 7.60 -1.56
C VAL A 243 -19.26 8.54 -0.68
N GLN A 244 -19.71 8.10 0.51
CA GLN A 244 -20.47 8.95 1.43
C GLN A 244 -19.70 10.22 1.84
N GLN A 245 -18.39 10.13 2.11
CA GLN A 245 -17.57 11.32 2.41
C GLN A 245 -17.34 12.25 1.21
N SER A 246 -17.54 11.77 -0.03
CA SER A 246 -17.52 12.66 -1.21
C SER A 246 -18.78 13.53 -1.31
N VAL A 247 -19.90 13.08 -0.72
CA VAL A 247 -21.20 13.79 -0.79
C VAL A 247 -21.12 15.14 -0.05
N ASP A 248 -20.38 15.22 1.06
CA ASP A 248 -20.22 16.44 1.85
C ASP A 248 -19.51 17.57 1.07
N TYR A 249 -18.59 17.23 0.16
CA TYR A 249 -17.92 18.21 -0.72
C TYR A 249 -18.85 18.74 -1.80
N ILE A 250 -19.73 17.90 -2.35
CA ILE A 250 -20.72 18.31 -3.34
C ILE A 250 -21.75 19.24 -2.68
N GLU A 251 -22.12 18.98 -1.44
CA GLU A 251 -23.04 19.85 -0.69
C GLU A 251 -22.43 21.23 -0.40
N THR A 252 -21.15 21.28 -0.03
CA THR A 252 -20.42 22.54 0.17
C THR A 252 -20.26 23.32 -1.15
N ALA A 253 -19.87 22.64 -2.23
CA ALA A 253 -19.76 23.26 -3.56
C ALA A 253 -21.12 23.77 -4.09
N LYS A 254 -22.23 23.07 -3.79
CA LYS A 254 -23.59 23.51 -4.09
C LYS A 254 -23.98 24.76 -3.29
N GLN A 255 -23.53 24.88 -2.04
CA GLN A 255 -23.76 26.09 -1.24
C GLN A 255 -22.98 27.28 -1.79
N ASP A 256 -21.72 27.09 -2.18
CA ASP A 256 -20.88 28.17 -2.67
C ASP A 256 -21.28 28.64 -4.07
N THR A 257 -21.69 27.75 -4.96
CA THR A 257 -22.34 28.12 -6.24
C THR A 257 -23.64 28.91 -6.01
N LYS A 258 -24.46 28.52 -5.03
CA LYS A 258 -25.68 29.26 -4.67
C LYS A 258 -25.37 30.66 -4.12
N LYS A 259 -24.31 30.82 -3.33
CA LYS A 259 -23.83 32.15 -2.87
C LYS A 259 -23.30 32.97 -4.04
N ALA A 260 -22.53 32.39 -4.95
CA ALA A 260 -22.00 33.05 -6.13
C ALA A 260 -23.12 33.60 -7.04
N VAL A 261 -24.16 32.81 -7.30
CA VAL A 261 -25.35 33.26 -8.06
C VAL A 261 -26.07 34.41 -7.33
N LYS A 262 -26.20 34.33 -6.00
CA LYS A 262 -26.78 35.44 -5.20
C LYS A 262 -25.94 36.71 -5.34
N TYR A 263 -24.62 36.64 -5.19
CA TYR A 263 -23.73 37.80 -5.34
C TYR A 263 -23.79 38.38 -6.76
N GLN A 264 -23.79 37.54 -7.80
CA GLN A 264 -23.95 37.99 -9.19
C GLN A 264 -25.28 38.72 -9.41
N SER A 265 -26.38 38.21 -8.84
CA SER A 265 -27.70 38.85 -8.94
C SER A 265 -27.77 40.21 -8.22
N GLN A 266 -27.13 40.32 -7.05
CA GLN A 266 -27.06 41.58 -6.30
C GLN A 266 -26.16 42.60 -7.01
N ALA A 267 -25.04 42.18 -7.59
CA ALA A 267 -24.16 43.03 -8.38
C ALA A 267 -24.89 43.58 -9.62
N ARG A 268 -25.67 42.76 -10.32
CA ARG A 268 -26.52 43.22 -11.44
C ARG A 268 -27.53 44.29 -11.01
N ARG A 269 -28.22 44.10 -9.89
CA ARG A 269 -29.17 45.09 -9.35
C ARG A 269 -28.50 46.40 -8.96
N LYS A 270 -27.31 46.35 -8.36
CA LYS A 270 -26.52 47.55 -8.02
C LYS A 270 -26.06 48.30 -9.28
N LYS A 271 -25.63 47.59 -10.34
CA LYS A 271 -25.28 48.20 -11.63
C LYS A 271 -26.46 48.94 -12.27
N ILE A 272 -27.66 48.36 -12.23
CA ILE A 272 -28.88 49.01 -12.74
C ILE A 272 -29.23 50.27 -11.95
N MET A 273 -29.16 50.21 -10.61
CA MET A 273 -29.38 51.39 -9.76
C MET A 273 -28.37 52.51 -10.05
N ILE A 274 -27.09 52.18 -10.23
CA ILE A 274 -26.06 53.16 -10.59
C ILE A 274 -26.36 53.79 -11.95
N LEU A 275 -26.76 53.01 -12.96
CA LEU A 275 -27.16 53.52 -14.28
C LEU A 275 -28.34 54.48 -14.20
N ILE A 276 -29.35 54.18 -13.40
CA ILE A 276 -30.51 55.07 -13.19
C ILE A 276 -30.08 56.37 -12.52
N CYS A 277 -29.23 56.32 -11.48
CA CYS A 277 -28.71 57.52 -10.83
C CYS A 277 -27.91 58.41 -11.80
N VAL A 278 -27.06 57.81 -12.64
CA VAL A 278 -26.29 58.53 -13.66
C VAL A 278 -27.22 59.18 -14.70
N ALA A 279 -28.25 58.47 -15.16
CA ALA A 279 -29.23 59.02 -16.10
C ALA A 279 -29.97 60.24 -15.52
N ILE A 280 -30.39 60.17 -14.26
CA ILE A 280 -31.05 61.29 -13.57
C ILE A 280 -30.11 62.50 -13.45
N LEU A 281 -28.84 62.28 -13.09
CA LEU A 281 -27.85 63.36 -13.00
C LEU A 281 -27.62 64.04 -14.35
N ILE A 282 -27.59 63.29 -15.45
CA ILE A 282 -27.47 63.84 -16.80
C ILE A 282 -28.69 64.71 -17.14
N VAL A 283 -29.90 64.26 -16.83
CA VAL A 283 -31.14 65.03 -17.07
C VAL A 283 -31.13 66.35 -16.28
N ILE A 284 -30.69 66.32 -15.02
CA ILE A 284 -30.57 67.53 -14.19
C ILE A 284 -29.55 68.49 -14.78
N LEU A 285 -28.37 67.99 -15.18
CA LEU A 285 -27.33 68.82 -15.80
C LEU A 285 -27.81 69.49 -17.08
N VAL A 286 -28.49 68.75 -17.97
CA VAL A 286 -29.05 69.29 -19.20
C VAL A 286 -30.13 70.34 -18.92
N SER A 287 -30.97 70.13 -17.90
CA SER A 287 -32.03 71.07 -17.53
C SER A 287 -31.46 72.38 -16.95
N VAL A 288 -30.42 72.30 -16.13
CA VAL A 288 -29.74 73.49 -15.58
C VAL A 288 -29.00 74.24 -16.68
N LEU A 289 -28.28 73.55 -17.55
CA LEU A 289 -27.61 74.19 -18.69
C LEU A 289 -28.62 74.81 -19.67
N GLY A 290 -29.70 74.10 -20.00
CA GLY A 290 -30.76 74.61 -20.86
C GLY A 290 -31.49 75.83 -20.28
N GLY A 291 -31.70 75.87 -18.96
CA GLY A 291 -32.27 77.04 -18.27
C GLY A 291 -31.32 78.24 -18.22
N VAL A 292 -30.01 78.01 -18.12
CA VAL A 292 -29.00 79.08 -18.09
C VAL A 292 -28.74 79.66 -19.49
N PHE A 293 -28.81 78.85 -20.55
CA PHE A 293 -28.61 79.30 -21.94
C PHE A 293 -29.92 79.69 -22.67
N GLY A 294 -31.09 79.30 -22.17
CA GLY A 294 -32.40 79.57 -22.79
C GLY A 294 -33.13 80.82 -22.28
N VAL A 295 -32.61 81.50 -21.25
CA VAL A 295 -33.20 82.73 -20.67
C VAL A 295 -32.24 83.93 -20.85
N GLY A 296 -31.26 83.83 -21.76
CA GLY A 296 -30.37 84.91 -22.17
C GLY A 296 -30.82 85.56 -23.47
#